data_AF-A0A8K1I6W9-F1
#
_entry.id   AF-A0A8K1I6W9-F1
#
_cell.length_a   1.000
_cell.length_b   1.000
_cell.length_c   1.000
_cell.angle_alpha   90.00
_cell.angle_beta   90.00
_cell.angle_gamma   90.00
#
_symmetry.space_group_name_H-M   'P 1'
#
loop_
_entity.id
_entity.type
_entity.pdbx_description
1 polymer ?
#
loop_
_entity_poly.entity_id
_entity_poly.type
_entity_poly.pdbx_seq_one_letter_code
_entity_poly.pdbx_strand_id
1 'polypeptide(L)'
;MFILAVSFSIVLCVILVIVYMLTNYLSYGDFSEKLTAFECGFDPLSKMRSPFSTRFFLLVVLFLIFDVEIALLFPVLSVFSTNSSLLTMAALSMFLFILLFGMFHEWNEGALDWFSN
;
A
#
# COMPACT_ATOMS: atom_id res chain seq x y z
N MET A 1 46.20 -20.78 -10.56
CA MET A 1 44.87 -21.18 -10.03
C MET A 1 43.83 -20.09 -10.26
N PHE A 2 44.06 -18.85 -9.83
CA PHE A 2 43.13 -17.73 -10.04
C PHE A 2 42.82 -17.43 -11.52
N ILE A 3 43.83 -17.34 -12.38
CA ILE A 3 43.66 -17.09 -13.83
C ILE A 3 42.83 -18.18 -14.53
N LEU A 4 42.99 -19.43 -14.10
CA LEU A 4 42.27 -20.59 -14.63
C LEU A 4 40.79 -20.59 -14.21
N ALA A 5 40.50 -20.10 -13.00
CA ALA A 5 39.12 -19.92 -12.55
C ALA A 5 38.42 -18.78 -13.33
N VAL A 6 39.15 -17.69 -13.62
CA VAL A 6 38.62 -16.55 -14.39
C VAL A 6 38.38 -16.92 -15.86
N SER A 7 39.27 -17.68 -16.50
CA SER A 7 39.05 -18.13 -17.88
C SER A 7 37.85 -19.07 -17.98
N PHE A 8 37.69 -19.97 -17.01
CA PHE A 8 36.55 -20.88 -16.94
C PHE A 8 35.22 -20.13 -16.74
N SER A 9 35.17 -19.13 -15.86
CA SER A 9 33.95 -18.34 -15.65
C SER A 9 33.54 -17.54 -16.88
N ILE A 10 34.51 -16.96 -17.61
CA ILE A 10 34.25 -16.22 -18.85
C ILE A 10 33.66 -17.16 -19.92
N VAL A 11 34.26 -18.34 -20.12
CA VAL A 11 33.75 -19.32 -21.09
C VAL A 11 32.33 -19.74 -20.74
N LEU A 12 32.05 -19.98 -19.45
CA LEU A 12 30.72 -20.34 -18.98
C LEU A 12 29.70 -19.22 -19.22
N CYS A 13 30.07 -17.96 -18.96
CA CYS A 13 29.22 -16.80 -19.29
C CYS A 13 28.90 -16.72 -20.79
N VAL A 14 29.89 -16.91 -21.67
CA VAL A 14 29.66 -16.87 -23.12
C VAL A 14 28.71 -17.99 -23.55
N ILE A 15 28.89 -19.21 -23.03
CA ILE A 15 28.00 -20.34 -23.31
C ILE A 15 26.57 -20.03 -22.87
N LEU A 16 26.37 -19.49 -21.66
CA LEU A 16 25.04 -19.13 -21.17
C LEU A 16 24.35 -18.06 -22.04
N VAL A 17 25.09 -17.06 -22.50
CA VAL A 17 24.57 -16.03 -23.40
C VAL A 17 24.15 -16.62 -24.74
N ILE A 18 24.97 -17.51 -25.32
CA ILE A 18 24.62 -18.19 -26.58
C ILE A 18 23.36 -19.02 -26.41
N VAL A 19 23.24 -19.79 -25.32
CA VAL A 19 22.04 -20.58 -25.01
C VAL A 19 20.80 -19.68 -24.88
N TYR A 20 20.90 -18.55 -24.18
CA TYR A 20 19.80 -17.60 -24.05
C TYR A 20 19.34 -17.03 -25.39
N MET A 21 20.28 -16.68 -26.27
CA MET A 21 19.94 -16.14 -27.59
C MET A 21 19.23 -17.18 -28.47
N LEU A 22 19.67 -18.44 -28.42
CA LEU A 22 19.03 -19.54 -29.14
C LEU A 22 17.61 -19.81 -28.64
N THR A 23 17.38 -19.80 -27.32
CA THR A 23 16.03 -20.03 -26.76
C THR A 23 15.08 -18.87 -27.04
N ASN A 24 15.55 -17.63 -27.01
CA ASN A 24 14.73 -16.47 -27.35
C ASN A 24 14.32 -16.43 -28.82
N TYR A 25 15.21 -16.84 -29.73
CA TYR A 25 14.89 -16.88 -31.17
C TYR A 25 13.78 -17.90 -31.49
N LEU A 26 13.74 -19.02 -30.77
CA LEU A 26 12.70 -20.05 -30.92
C LEU A 26 11.35 -19.64 -30.30
N SER A 27 11.35 -18.75 -29.30
CA SER A 27 10.14 -18.30 -28.59
C SER A 27 9.43 -17.10 -29.25
N TYR A 28 9.61 -16.89 -30.56
CA TYR A 28 8.97 -15.78 -31.29
C TYR A 28 7.48 -16.04 -31.63
N GLY A 29 6.96 -17.23 -31.32
CA GLY A 29 5.53 -17.55 -31.45
C GLY A 29 4.74 -17.05 -30.23
N ASP A 30 3.77 -16.18 -30.49
CA ASP A 30 2.71 -15.72 -29.59
C ASP A 30 3.14 -15.03 -28.29
N PHE A 31 3.65 -13.80 -28.45
CA PHE A 31 3.75 -12.84 -27.34
C PHE A 31 2.37 -12.40 -26.80
N SER A 32 1.27 -12.67 -27.51
CA SER A 32 -0.08 -12.29 -27.09
C SER A 32 -0.41 -12.85 -25.70
N GLU A 33 -0.12 -14.14 -25.46
CA GLU A 33 -0.37 -14.80 -24.17
C GLU A 33 0.55 -14.31 -23.04
N LYS A 34 1.71 -13.74 -23.38
CA LYS A 34 2.57 -13.07 -22.39
C LYS A 34 2.05 -11.68 -22.01
N LEU A 35 1.19 -11.10 -22.84
CA LEU A 35 0.60 -9.78 -22.66
C LEU A 35 -0.82 -9.84 -22.07
N THR A 36 -1.39 -11.03 -21.90
CA THR A 36 -2.69 -11.25 -21.24
C THR A 36 -2.54 -11.32 -19.71
N ALA A 37 -3.64 -11.08 -19.01
CA ALA A 37 -3.67 -11.16 -17.54
C ALA A 37 -3.55 -12.61 -17.08
N PHE A 38 -2.73 -12.86 -16.07
CA PHE A 38 -2.60 -14.20 -15.48
C PHE A 38 -3.78 -14.49 -14.54
N GLU A 39 -4.66 -15.42 -14.93
CA GLU A 39 -5.79 -15.87 -14.11
C GLU A 39 -5.75 -17.40 -13.91
N CYS A 40 -4.62 -17.89 -13.36
CA CYS A 40 -4.38 -19.31 -13.09
C CYS A 40 -4.52 -20.23 -14.32
N GLY A 41 -4.18 -19.73 -15.52
CA GLY A 41 -4.27 -20.48 -16.77
C GLY A 41 -5.62 -20.41 -17.48
N PHE A 42 -6.53 -19.56 -17.01
CA PHE A 42 -7.81 -19.27 -17.66
C PHE A 42 -7.83 -17.85 -18.24
N ASP A 43 -8.68 -17.64 -19.24
CA ASP A 43 -9.01 -16.31 -19.72
C ASP A 43 -9.75 -15.52 -18.63
N PRO A 44 -9.53 -14.20 -18.52
CA PRO A 44 -10.16 -13.39 -17.51
C PRO A 44 -11.68 -13.41 -17.64
N LEU A 45 -12.35 -13.94 -16.61
CA LEU A 45 -13.81 -14.12 -16.59
C LEU A 45 -14.57 -12.81 -16.37
N SER A 46 -13.90 -11.82 -15.77
CA SER A 46 -14.51 -10.56 -15.37
C SER A 46 -13.73 -9.36 -15.89
N LYS A 47 -14.44 -8.24 -16.07
CA LYS A 47 -13.78 -6.97 -16.39
C LYS A 47 -12.94 -6.54 -15.19
N MET A 48 -11.75 -6.00 -15.48
CA MET A 48 -10.79 -5.48 -14.50
C MET A 48 -11.37 -4.46 -13.50
N ARG A 49 -12.52 -3.85 -13.82
CA ARG A 49 -13.24 -2.91 -12.95
C ARG A 49 -14.48 -3.56 -12.37
N SER A 50 -14.30 -4.30 -11.29
CA SER A 50 -15.38 -4.72 -10.41
C SER A 50 -15.63 -3.66 -9.33
N PRO A 51 -16.85 -3.53 -8.82
CA PRO A 51 -17.11 -2.69 -7.65
C PRO A 51 -16.27 -3.21 -6.48
N PHE A 52 -15.39 -2.35 -6.00
CA PHE A 52 -14.56 -2.61 -4.82
C PHE A 52 -15.41 -2.50 -3.55
N SER A 53 -14.98 -3.13 -2.46
CA SER A 53 -15.80 -3.15 -1.25
C SER A 53 -15.87 -1.75 -0.62
N THR A 54 -17.09 -1.35 -0.25
CA THR A 54 -17.39 -0.05 0.37
C THR A 54 -16.70 0.14 1.71
N ARG A 55 -16.31 -0.96 2.39
CA ARG A 55 -15.59 -0.93 3.67
C ARG A 55 -14.23 -0.26 3.56
N PHE A 56 -13.46 -0.55 2.51
CA PHE A 56 -12.19 0.13 2.29
C PHE A 56 -12.38 1.61 1.99
N PHE A 57 -13.45 1.97 1.29
CA PHE A 57 -13.75 3.38 1.02
C PHE A 57 -14.00 4.14 2.34
N LEU A 58 -14.78 3.57 3.25
CA LEU A 58 -15.03 4.16 4.58
C LEU A 58 -13.72 4.32 5.37
N LEU A 59 -12.85 3.31 5.36
CA LEU A 59 -11.54 3.39 6.02
C LEU A 59 -10.69 4.53 5.47
N VAL A 60 -10.65 4.72 4.14
CA VAL A 60 -9.88 5.81 3.51
C VAL A 60 -10.43 7.18 3.89
N VAL A 61 -11.76 7.35 3.90
CA VAL A 61 -12.39 8.62 4.30
C VAL A 61 -12.11 8.92 5.77
N LEU A 62 -12.26 7.92 6.64
CA LEU A 62 -11.98 8.03 8.07
C LEU A 62 -10.51 8.40 8.31
N PHE A 63 -9.58 7.72 7.65
CA PHE A 63 -8.15 8.04 7.71
C PHE A 63 -7.86 9.49 7.31
N LEU A 64 -8.48 9.98 6.24
CA LEU A 64 -8.29 11.36 5.77
C LEU A 64 -8.75 12.38 6.82
N ILE A 65 -9.92 12.15 7.44
CA ILE A 65 -10.44 13.03 8.49
C ILE A 65 -9.49 13.05 9.69
N PHE A 66 -9.06 11.87 10.18
CA PHE A 66 -8.13 11.78 11.31
C PHE A 66 -6.77 12.43 11.02
N ASP A 67 -6.27 12.33 9.80
CA ASP A 67 -5.00 12.97 9.40
C ASP A 67 -5.10 14.50 9.48
N VAL A 68 -6.22 15.08 9.02
CA VAL A 68 -6.49 16.52 9.13
C VAL A 68 -6.62 16.96 10.60
N GLU A 69 -7.27 16.16 11.44
CA GLU A 69 -7.42 16.47 12.86
C GLU A 69 -6.10 16.42 13.62
N ILE A 70 -5.23 15.45 13.32
CA ILE A 70 -3.87 15.38 13.88
C ILE A 70 -3.03 16.57 13.41
N ALA A 71 -3.14 16.96 12.14
CA ALA A 71 -2.44 18.13 11.61
C ALA A 71 -2.83 19.43 12.35
N LEU A 72 -4.09 19.55 12.80
CA LEU A 72 -4.56 20.67 13.63
C LEU A 72 -4.09 20.57 15.09
N LEU A 73 -3.93 19.35 15.61
CA LEU A 73 -3.52 19.10 16.99
C LEU A 73 -2.06 19.49 17.25
N PHE A 74 -1.15 19.26 16.30
CA PHE A 74 0.28 19.54 16.44
C PHE A 74 0.60 21.01 16.80
N PRO A 75 0.10 22.02 16.07
CA PRO A 75 0.29 23.42 16.42
C PRO A 75 -0.21 23.77 17.82
N VAL A 76 -1.38 23.23 18.22
CA VAL A 76 -1.97 23.52 19.53
C VAL A 76 -1.11 22.93 20.66
N LEU A 77 -0.57 21.72 20.49
CA LEU A 77 0.39 21.15 21.44
C LEU A 77 1.67 21.98 21.55
N SER A 78 2.16 22.52 20.43
CA SER A 78 3.35 23.37 20.44
C SER A 78 3.13 24.69 21.19
N VAL A 79 1.93 25.27 21.11
CA VAL A 79 1.57 26.47 21.87
C VAL A 79 1.39 26.13 23.35
N PHE A 80 0.75 25.00 23.67
CA PHE A 80 0.55 24.57 25.05
C PHE A 80 1.85 24.34 25.82
N SER A 81 2.89 23.82 25.16
CA SER A 81 4.20 23.62 25.78
C SER A 81 4.93 24.92 26.13
N THR A 82 4.65 26.01 25.39
CA THR A 82 5.28 27.32 25.60
C THR A 82 4.45 28.23 26.51
N ASN A 83 3.12 28.14 26.45
CA ASN A 83 2.19 28.92 27.26
C ASN A 83 1.01 28.06 27.70
N SER A 84 1.04 27.60 28.94
CA SER A 84 -0.03 26.80 29.55
C SER A 84 -1.05 27.69 30.27
N SER A 85 -2.00 28.25 29.51
CA SER A 85 -3.16 28.91 30.08
C SER A 85 -4.28 27.90 30.39
N LEU A 86 -5.12 28.20 31.40
CA LEU A 86 -6.31 27.39 31.71
C LEU A 86 -7.24 27.28 30.48
N LEU A 87 -7.33 28.35 29.68
CA LEU A 87 -8.13 28.38 28.46
C LEU A 87 -7.60 27.41 27.39
N THR A 88 -6.28 27.43 27.13
CA THR A 88 -5.65 26.50 26.18
C THR A 88 -5.75 25.06 26.62
N MET A 89 -5.69 24.80 27.93
CA MET A 89 -5.85 23.46 28.49
C MET A 89 -7.29 22.95 28.33
N ALA A 90 -8.28 23.81 28.58
CA ALA A 90 -9.70 23.49 28.37
C ALA A 90 -10.04 23.30 26.89
N ALA A 91 -9.44 24.09 25.98
CA ALA A 91 -9.64 23.94 24.55
C ALA A 91 -9.04 22.61 24.02
N LEU A 92 -7.82 22.26 24.47
CA LEU A 92 -7.19 20.97 24.13
C LEU A 92 -8.00 19.78 24.65
N SER A 93 -8.48 19.83 25.90
CA SER A 93 -9.28 18.76 26.45
C SER A 93 -10.59 18.60 25.69
N MET A 94 -11.28 19.70 25.39
CA MET A 94 -12.51 19.68 24.59
C MET A 94 -12.27 19.09 23.19
N PHE A 95 -11.18 19.47 22.53
CA PHE A 95 -10.81 18.94 21.22
C PHE A 95 -10.57 17.42 21.26
N LEU A 96 -9.81 16.94 22.26
CA LEU A 96 -9.58 15.51 22.46
C LEU A 96 -10.87 14.73 22.79
N PHE A 97 -11.79 15.34 23.54
CA PHE A 97 -13.09 14.73 23.84
C PHE A 97 -13.92 14.54 22.56
N ILE A 98 -13.93 15.54 21.67
CA ILE A 98 -14.64 15.45 20.38
C ILE A 98 -14.05 14.32 19.54
N LEU A 99 -12.72 14.21 19.46
CA LEU A 99 -12.03 13.13 18.76
C LEU A 99 -12.40 11.74 19.28
N LEU A 100 -12.34 11.56 20.60
CA LEU A 100 -12.67 10.28 21.22
C LEU A 100 -14.13 9.90 21.01
N PHE A 101 -15.04 10.87 21.07
CA PHE A 101 -16.46 10.63 20.87
C PHE A 101 -16.79 10.30 19.41
N GLY A 102 -16.16 10.99 18.45
CA GLY A 102 -16.26 10.69 17.02
C GLY A 102 -15.80 9.27 16.72
N MET A 103 -14.63 8.88 17.23
CA MET A 103 -14.12 7.51 17.13
C MET A 103 -15.09 6.47 17.70
N PHE A 104 -15.64 6.74 18.88
CA PHE A 104 -16.56 5.80 19.52
C PHE A 104 -17.86 5.63 18.71
N HIS A 105 -18.36 6.73 18.13
CA HIS A 105 -19.52 6.69 17.24
C HIS A 105 -19.26 5.85 15.99
N GLU A 106 -18.13 6.09 15.31
CA GLU A 106 -17.76 5.33 14.10
C GLU A 106 -17.53 3.84 14.37
N TRP A 107 -16.99 3.51 15.54
CA TRP A 107 -16.87 2.12 15.97
C TRP A 107 -18.25 1.47 16.17
N ASN A 108 -19.18 2.16 16.83
CA ASN A 108 -20.53 1.64 17.04
C ASN A 108 -21.30 1.40 15.72
N GLU A 109 -21.00 2.17 14.67
CA GLU A 109 -21.55 1.98 13.32
C GLU A 109 -20.87 0.83 12.55
N GLY A 110 -19.90 0.15 13.14
CA GLY A 110 -19.20 -0.98 12.51
C GLY A 110 -18.30 -0.58 11.34
N ALA A 111 -17.95 0.70 11.21
CA ALA A 111 -17.10 1.20 10.12
C ALA A 111 -15.68 0.60 10.18
N LEU A 112 -15.25 0.17 11.36
CA LEU A 112 -13.94 -0.44 11.62
C LEU A 112 -13.95 -1.97 11.53
N ASP A 113 -15.12 -2.61 11.41
CA ASP A 113 -15.22 -4.06 11.39
C ASP A 113 -14.89 -4.61 10.01
N TRP A 114 -13.77 -5.34 9.93
CA TRP A 114 -13.31 -5.92 8.69
C TRP A 114 -14.11 -7.15 8.26
N PHE A 115 -14.46 -7.99 9.24
CA PHE A 115 -15.22 -9.22 9.04
C PHE A 115 -16.63 -9.02 9.57
N SER A 116 -17.63 -9.24 8.71
CA SER A 116 -18.98 -9.46 9.21
C SER A 116 -19.02 -10.87 9.77
N ASN A 117 -19.24 -11.00 11.07
CA ASN A 117 -19.87 -12.22 11.59
C ASN A 117 -21.35 -12.25 11.19
#